data_AF-A0A5B1B662-F1
#
_entry.id   AF-A0A5B1B662-F1
#
_cell.length_a   1.000
_cell.length_b   1.000
_cell.length_c   1.000
_cell.angle_alpha   90.00
_cell.angle_beta   90.00
_cell.angle_gamma   90.00
#
_symmetry.space_group_name_H-M   'P 1'
#
loop_
_entity.id
_entity.type
_entity.pdbx_description
1 polymer ?
#
loop_
_entity_poly.entity_id
_entity_poly.type
_entity_poly.pdbx_seq_one_letter_code
_entity_poly.pdbx_strand_id
1 'polypeptide(L)'
;MIKNKLILEVTYTIRDQIKGSLVPYLDTDANISIIAGHYCVAPDLSDLSNEGESEIFSFKLGVSVYCELKKMNVSSKLILWINDIGIDKIQRKQLKENYTIPDNYLKILNNKDLSKSEVNVVFESTSRNQASVLFRKVYKRTPDKFKIYSSNDQSLIRCIDNDVCVIEENKKAYTIEDIDGSPIVMKEGSNPKCNLILGTLFRSIIKTYNSDVILNIFNDIYIDRIRLGVYVGTQVYDINTKFINFFCDEDSIFREEFN
;
A
#
# COMPACT_ATOMS: atom_id res chain seq x y z
N MET A 1 -14.03 22.38 -21.19
CA MET A 1 -12.76 23.15 -21.23
C MET A 1 -12.29 23.65 -19.86
N ILE A 2 -13.19 23.85 -18.88
CA ILE A 2 -12.85 24.35 -17.52
C ILE A 2 -12.29 23.24 -16.60
N LYS A 3 -12.84 22.01 -16.61
CA LYS A 3 -12.30 20.87 -15.82
C LYS A 3 -10.82 20.57 -16.10
N ASN A 4 -10.39 20.60 -17.37
CA ASN A 4 -8.99 20.31 -17.72
C ASN A 4 -7.99 21.35 -17.22
N LYS A 5 -8.40 22.61 -17.04
CA LYS A 5 -7.53 23.67 -16.51
C LYS A 5 -7.35 23.55 -15.00
N LEU A 6 -8.42 23.22 -14.28
CA LEU A 6 -8.39 22.97 -12.83
C LEU A 6 -7.50 21.77 -12.50
N ILE A 7 -7.65 20.66 -13.23
CA ILE A 7 -6.84 19.44 -13.05
C ILE A 7 -5.35 19.71 -13.27
N LEU A 8 -5.00 20.56 -14.26
CA LEU A 8 -3.60 20.91 -14.54
C LEU A 8 -2.99 21.77 -13.42
N GLU A 9 -3.66 22.82 -12.96
CA GLU A 9 -3.19 23.70 -11.87
C GLU A 9 -3.06 22.94 -10.53
N VAL A 10 -4.00 22.04 -10.25
CA VAL A 10 -3.96 21.13 -9.10
C VAL A 10 -2.77 20.17 -9.22
N THR A 11 -2.55 19.56 -10.39
CA THR A 11 -1.41 18.63 -10.62
C THR A 11 -0.04 19.32 -10.43
N TYR A 12 0.12 20.59 -10.83
CA TYR A 12 1.38 21.34 -10.63
C TYR A 12 1.64 21.64 -9.16
N THR A 13 0.65 22.16 -8.45
CA THR A 13 0.75 22.49 -7.02
C THR A 13 1.07 21.25 -6.17
N ILE A 14 0.43 20.12 -6.51
CA ILE A 14 0.64 18.83 -5.84
C ILE A 14 2.05 18.29 -6.10
N ARG A 15 2.51 18.36 -7.34
CA ARG A 15 3.88 17.97 -7.68
C ARG A 15 4.90 18.77 -6.87
N ASP A 16 4.64 20.05 -6.63
CA ASP A 16 5.52 20.90 -5.82
C ASP A 16 5.45 20.56 -4.33
N GLN A 17 4.29 20.17 -3.79
CA GLN A 17 4.17 19.67 -2.42
C GLN A 17 4.91 18.34 -2.21
N ILE A 18 4.79 17.41 -3.17
CA ILE A 18 5.52 16.14 -3.14
C ILE A 18 7.02 16.41 -3.25
N LYS A 19 7.44 17.26 -4.20
CA LYS A 19 8.84 17.67 -4.34
C LYS A 19 9.37 18.28 -3.06
N GLY A 20 8.63 19.22 -2.46
CA GLY A 20 8.96 19.84 -1.18
C GLY A 20 9.20 18.81 -0.07
N SER A 21 8.36 17.78 -0.02
CA SER A 21 8.49 16.67 0.94
C SER A 21 9.68 15.76 0.65
N LEU A 22 10.12 15.69 -0.61
CA LEU A 22 11.26 14.91 -1.05
C LEU A 22 12.58 15.70 -1.02
N VAL A 23 12.57 17.03 -0.92
CA VAL A 23 13.77 17.89 -0.92
C VAL A 23 14.91 17.34 -0.06
N PRO A 24 14.68 16.87 1.19
CA PRO A 24 15.77 16.34 2.02
C PRO A 24 16.50 15.11 1.44
N TYR A 25 15.89 14.44 0.45
CA TYR A 25 16.38 13.23 -0.18
C TYR A 25 16.85 13.43 -1.62
N LEU A 26 16.54 14.58 -2.24
CA LEU A 26 16.86 14.83 -3.66
C LEU A 26 18.37 14.97 -3.92
N ASP A 27 19.12 15.46 -2.92
CA ASP A 27 20.58 15.62 -2.99
C ASP A 27 21.34 14.47 -2.30
N THR A 28 20.67 13.32 -2.13
CA THR A 28 21.24 12.14 -1.46
C THR A 28 21.23 10.92 -2.39
N ASP A 29 22.04 9.91 -2.09
CA ASP A 29 22.01 8.59 -2.78
C ASP A 29 20.80 7.72 -2.37
N ALA A 30 19.72 8.33 -1.86
CA ALA A 30 18.55 7.62 -1.36
C ALA A 30 17.79 6.89 -2.48
N ASN A 31 17.36 5.66 -2.18
CA ASN A 31 16.51 4.86 -3.04
C ASN A 31 15.04 5.07 -2.65
N ILE A 32 14.24 5.57 -3.59
CA ILE A 32 12.83 5.91 -3.37
C ILE A 32 11.92 4.87 -4.02
N SER A 33 11.07 4.22 -3.25
CA SER A 33 10.00 3.36 -3.78
C SER A 33 8.67 4.08 -3.76
N ILE A 34 8.05 4.24 -4.92
CA ILE A 34 6.75 4.91 -5.11
C ILE A 34 5.70 3.83 -5.28
N ILE A 35 4.74 3.75 -4.37
CA ILE A 35 3.59 2.85 -4.48
C ILE A 35 2.39 3.70 -4.87
N ALA A 36 1.83 3.44 -6.04
CA ALA A 36 0.73 4.22 -6.61
C ALA A 36 -0.18 3.37 -7.49
N GLY A 37 -1.44 3.80 -7.66
CA GLY A 37 -2.41 3.11 -8.51
C GLY A 37 -2.90 1.80 -7.92
N HIS A 38 -3.07 1.71 -6.60
CA HIS A 38 -3.65 0.52 -5.99
C HIS A 38 -5.02 0.21 -6.61
N TYR A 39 -5.37 -1.06 -6.81
CA TYR A 39 -6.75 -1.39 -7.17
C TYR A 39 -7.10 -2.83 -6.83
N CYS A 40 -8.39 -3.09 -6.70
CA CYS A 40 -8.99 -4.39 -6.49
C CYS A 40 -9.41 -5.02 -7.82
N VAL A 41 -9.06 -6.29 -8.03
CA VAL A 41 -9.49 -7.06 -9.21
C VAL A 41 -10.81 -7.81 -8.99
N ALA A 42 -11.41 -7.71 -7.79
CA ALA A 42 -12.67 -8.37 -7.50
C ALA A 42 -13.80 -7.71 -8.32
N PRO A 43 -14.63 -8.49 -9.05
CA PRO A 43 -15.69 -7.94 -9.90
C PRO A 43 -16.71 -7.07 -9.16
N ASP A 44 -16.96 -7.38 -7.89
CA ASP A 44 -18.00 -6.74 -7.08
C ASP A 44 -17.54 -5.40 -6.46
N LEU A 45 -16.30 -4.96 -6.74
CA LEU A 45 -15.71 -3.74 -6.21
C LEU A 45 -15.26 -2.80 -7.34
N SER A 46 -16.20 -2.44 -8.22
CA SER A 46 -15.94 -1.60 -9.41
C SER A 46 -15.29 -0.25 -9.08
N ASP A 47 -15.72 0.37 -7.99
CA ASP A 47 -15.26 1.71 -7.60
C ASP A 47 -13.82 1.68 -7.07
N LEU A 48 -13.35 0.49 -6.67
CA LEU A 48 -11.97 0.22 -6.26
C LEU A 48 -11.15 -0.44 -7.36
N SER A 49 -11.69 -0.53 -8.58
CA SER A 49 -11.01 -1.14 -9.72
C SER A 49 -10.00 -0.17 -10.35
N ASN A 50 -9.24 -0.63 -11.33
CA ASN A 50 -8.34 0.23 -12.09
C ASN A 50 -9.07 1.32 -12.88
N GLU A 51 -10.40 1.26 -13.02
CA GLU A 51 -11.21 2.30 -13.65
C GLU A 51 -11.77 3.33 -12.66
N GLY A 52 -11.56 3.14 -11.36
CA GLY A 52 -11.95 4.12 -10.34
C GLY A 52 -11.15 5.43 -10.48
N GLU A 53 -11.83 6.56 -10.40
CA GLU A 53 -11.22 7.88 -10.69
C GLU A 53 -10.02 8.18 -9.79
N SER A 54 -10.16 7.95 -8.48
CA SER A 54 -9.08 8.13 -7.50
C SER A 54 -7.89 7.18 -7.74
N GLU A 55 -8.13 5.95 -8.23
CA GLU A 55 -7.04 5.00 -8.51
C GLU A 55 -6.26 5.39 -9.77
N ILE A 56 -6.96 5.82 -10.81
CA ILE A 56 -6.36 6.41 -12.01
C ILE A 56 -5.55 7.65 -11.63
N PHE A 57 -6.11 8.52 -10.79
CA PHE A 57 -5.47 9.75 -10.38
C PHE A 57 -4.20 9.49 -9.55
N SER A 58 -4.27 8.58 -8.57
CA SER A 58 -3.11 8.18 -7.78
C SER A 58 -1.99 7.61 -8.67
N PHE A 59 -2.33 6.76 -9.64
CA PHE A 59 -1.35 6.21 -10.58
C PHE A 59 -0.71 7.29 -11.46
N LYS A 60 -1.51 8.19 -12.02
CA LYS A 60 -1.04 9.33 -12.84
C LYS A 60 -0.06 10.22 -12.07
N LEU A 61 -0.33 10.44 -10.79
CA LEU A 61 0.55 11.21 -9.95
C LEU A 61 1.85 10.46 -9.63
N GLY A 62 1.77 9.17 -9.29
CA GLY A 62 2.94 8.32 -9.08
C GLY A 62 3.88 8.28 -10.29
N VAL A 63 3.31 8.14 -11.49
CA VAL A 63 4.05 8.23 -12.77
C VAL A 63 4.71 9.60 -12.92
N SER A 64 3.99 10.68 -12.64
CA SER A 64 4.52 12.04 -12.75
C SER A 64 5.69 12.28 -11.80
N VAL A 65 5.60 11.81 -10.56
CA VAL A 65 6.69 11.90 -9.57
C VAL A 65 7.89 11.05 -10.00
N TYR A 66 7.66 9.82 -10.45
CA TYR A 66 8.72 8.93 -10.94
C TYR A 66 9.51 9.57 -12.11
N CYS A 67 8.82 10.16 -13.10
CA CYS A 67 9.48 10.87 -14.19
C CYS A 67 10.36 12.02 -13.71
N GLU A 68 9.95 12.72 -12.66
CA GLU A 68 10.69 13.85 -12.11
C GLU A 68 11.94 13.40 -11.38
N LEU A 69 11.84 12.37 -10.53
CA LEU A 69 13.00 11.77 -9.89
C LEU A 69 14.01 11.25 -10.91
N LYS A 70 13.53 10.64 -12.00
CA LYS A 70 14.39 10.19 -13.11
C LYS A 70 15.13 11.35 -13.77
N LYS A 71 14.48 12.50 -14.01
CA LYS A 71 15.15 13.71 -14.55
C LYS A 71 16.19 14.28 -13.60
N MET A 72 15.98 14.12 -12.29
CA MET A 72 16.91 14.53 -11.23
C MET A 72 18.00 13.49 -10.96
N ASN A 73 18.05 12.39 -11.72
CA ASN A 73 18.96 11.25 -11.49
C ASN A 73 18.84 10.60 -10.10
N VAL A 74 17.66 10.69 -9.47
CA VAL A 74 17.39 10.04 -8.18
C VAL A 74 16.96 8.59 -8.41
N SER A 75 17.59 7.65 -7.69
CA SER A 75 17.27 6.23 -7.76
C SER A 75 15.84 5.98 -7.28
N SER A 76 14.98 5.52 -8.18
CA SER A 76 13.57 5.31 -7.86
C SER A 76 12.95 4.08 -8.53
N LYS A 77 11.89 3.54 -7.91
CA LYS A 77 11.08 2.43 -8.42
C LYS A 77 9.60 2.80 -8.35
N LEU A 78 8.90 2.69 -9.48
CA LEU A 78 7.45 2.77 -9.52
C LEU A 78 6.83 1.38 -9.31
N ILE A 79 5.90 1.28 -8.36
CA ILE A 79 5.32 0.03 -7.90
C ILE A 79 3.80 0.12 -7.99
N LEU A 80 3.20 -0.81 -8.73
CA LEU A 80 1.76 -0.98 -8.86
C LEU A 80 1.29 -2.11 -7.93
N TRP A 81 0.40 -1.81 -6.99
CA TRP A 81 -0.08 -2.78 -6.01
C TRP A 81 -1.51 -3.26 -6.29
N ILE A 82 -1.66 -4.56 -6.53
CA ILE A 82 -2.94 -5.18 -6.92
C ILE A 82 -3.51 -5.99 -5.75
N ASN A 83 -4.74 -5.67 -5.35
CA ASN A 83 -5.52 -6.49 -4.42
C ASN A 83 -6.25 -7.61 -5.18
N ASP A 84 -5.66 -8.80 -5.15
CA ASP A 84 -6.18 -10.04 -5.74
C ASP A 84 -6.73 -11.02 -4.69
N ILE A 85 -7.06 -10.55 -3.48
CA ILE A 85 -7.59 -11.40 -2.42
C ILE A 85 -9.05 -11.79 -2.68
N GLY A 86 -9.85 -10.91 -3.30
CA GLY A 86 -11.29 -11.13 -3.53
C GLY A 86 -11.63 -12.17 -4.61
N ILE A 87 -10.66 -12.62 -5.41
CA ILE A 87 -10.86 -13.66 -6.43
C ILE A 87 -10.41 -15.04 -5.94
N ASP A 88 -10.97 -16.11 -6.52
CA ASP A 88 -10.66 -17.48 -6.10
C ASP A 88 -9.22 -17.90 -6.45
N LYS A 89 -8.76 -19.03 -5.90
CA LYS A 89 -7.38 -19.49 -6.02
C LYS A 89 -6.95 -19.81 -7.46
N ILE A 90 -7.83 -20.36 -8.29
CA ILE A 90 -7.54 -20.73 -9.68
C ILE A 90 -7.47 -19.46 -10.53
N GLN A 91 -8.49 -18.61 -10.44
CA GLN A 91 -8.51 -17.31 -11.12
C GLN A 91 -7.28 -16.46 -10.77
N ARG A 92 -6.94 -16.40 -9.48
CA ARG A 92 -5.74 -15.69 -9.00
C ARG A 92 -4.45 -16.21 -9.63
N LYS A 93 -4.30 -17.53 -9.75
CA LYS A 93 -3.11 -18.12 -10.36
C LYS A 93 -3.02 -17.72 -11.84
N GLN A 94 -4.13 -17.85 -12.58
CA GLN A 94 -4.21 -17.47 -13.99
C GLN A 94 -3.93 -15.97 -14.21
N LEU A 95 -4.50 -15.11 -13.34
CA LEU A 95 -4.25 -13.67 -13.37
C LEU A 95 -2.75 -13.37 -13.26
N LYS A 96 -2.06 -13.96 -12.28
CA LYS A 96 -0.62 -13.69 -12.07
C LYS A 96 0.27 -14.18 -13.22
N GLU A 97 -0.07 -15.33 -13.81
CA GLU A 97 0.70 -15.90 -14.92
C GLU A 97 0.55 -15.08 -16.21
N ASN A 98 -0.61 -14.48 -16.43
CA ASN A 98 -0.94 -13.76 -17.66
C ASN A 98 -1.13 -12.25 -17.43
N TYR A 99 -0.63 -11.72 -16.32
CA TYR A 99 -0.94 -10.35 -15.93
C TYR A 99 -0.40 -9.35 -16.93
N THR A 100 -1.25 -8.40 -17.31
CA THR A 100 -0.88 -7.21 -18.06
C THR A 100 -1.38 -5.97 -17.32
N ILE A 101 -0.57 -4.91 -17.33
CA ILE A 101 -1.00 -3.61 -16.84
C ILE A 101 -2.24 -3.17 -17.64
N PRO A 102 -3.30 -2.67 -16.99
CA PRO A 102 -4.52 -2.22 -17.66
C PRO A 102 -4.27 -1.15 -18.73
N ASP A 103 -5.09 -1.13 -19.79
CA ASP A 103 -4.92 -0.23 -20.94
C ASP A 103 -4.98 1.25 -20.55
N ASN A 104 -5.83 1.61 -19.58
CA ASN A 104 -5.92 2.98 -19.09
C ASN A 104 -4.61 3.42 -18.41
N TYR A 105 -3.96 2.53 -17.65
CA TYR A 105 -2.65 2.78 -17.04
C TYR A 105 -1.53 2.77 -18.09
N LEU A 106 -1.60 1.90 -19.10
CA LEU A 106 -0.66 1.92 -20.22
C LEU A 106 -0.70 3.24 -20.99
N LYS A 107 -1.89 3.82 -21.21
CA LYS A 107 -2.04 5.15 -21.83
C LYS A 107 -1.34 6.24 -21.00
N ILE A 108 -1.45 6.18 -19.67
CA ILE A 108 -0.76 7.13 -18.78
C ILE A 108 0.76 7.02 -18.91
N LEU A 109 1.30 5.79 -18.94
CA LEU A 109 2.73 5.54 -19.11
C LEU A 109 3.23 6.03 -20.49
N ASN A 110 2.50 5.69 -21.56
CA ASN A 110 2.84 6.07 -22.93
C ASN A 110 2.86 7.59 -23.11
N ASN A 111 1.94 8.32 -22.47
CA ASN A 111 1.92 9.79 -22.49
C ASN A 111 3.15 10.43 -21.79
N LYS A 112 3.97 9.64 -21.13
CA LYS A 112 5.21 10.05 -20.44
C LYS A 112 6.44 9.33 -20.98
N ASP A 113 6.32 8.69 -22.14
CA ASP A 113 7.39 7.91 -22.78
C ASP A 113 7.99 6.82 -21.88
N LEU A 114 7.17 6.25 -20.98
CA LEU A 114 7.58 5.16 -20.09
C LEU A 114 7.15 3.80 -20.65
N SER A 115 8.04 2.82 -20.52
CA SER A 115 7.72 1.42 -20.83
C SER A 115 7.00 0.75 -19.67
N LYS A 116 6.12 -0.22 -19.96
CA LYS A 116 5.52 -1.10 -18.94
C LYS A 116 6.54 -1.82 -18.06
N SER A 117 7.76 -2.04 -18.57
CA SER A 117 8.85 -2.67 -17.82
C SER A 117 9.43 -1.79 -16.71
N GLU A 118 9.10 -0.50 -16.68
CA GLU A 118 9.49 0.42 -15.61
C GLU A 118 8.58 0.33 -14.39
N VAL A 119 7.44 -0.36 -14.51
CA VAL A 119 6.48 -0.58 -13.42
C VAL A 119 6.70 -1.96 -12.81
N ASN A 120 6.97 -1.99 -11.51
CA ASN A 120 7.07 -3.23 -10.75
C ASN A 120 5.69 -3.58 -10.19
N VAL A 121 5.18 -4.76 -10.52
CA VAL A 121 3.85 -5.18 -10.10
C VAL A 121 3.94 -6.07 -8.86
N VAL A 122 3.15 -5.76 -7.83
CA VAL A 122 3.08 -6.54 -6.59
C VAL A 122 1.64 -6.96 -6.31
N PHE A 123 1.44 -8.24 -6.04
CA PHE A 123 0.12 -8.81 -5.72
C PHE A 123 -0.05 -8.99 -4.21
N GLU A 124 -1.17 -8.54 -3.67
CA GLU A 124 -1.45 -8.59 -2.23
C GLU A 124 -1.43 -10.02 -1.67
N SER A 125 -1.96 -10.99 -2.42
CA SER A 125 -1.94 -12.39 -1.99
C SER A 125 -0.52 -12.97 -1.87
N THR A 126 0.47 -12.43 -2.59
CA THR A 126 1.88 -12.81 -2.41
C THR A 126 2.36 -12.35 -1.03
N SER A 127 2.08 -11.09 -0.67
CA SER A 127 2.37 -10.54 0.65
C SER A 127 1.62 -11.28 1.76
N ARG A 128 0.36 -11.68 1.51
CA ARG A 128 -0.44 -12.48 2.44
C ARG A 128 0.19 -13.81 2.77
N ASN A 129 0.69 -14.52 1.76
CA ASN A 129 1.35 -15.81 1.97
C ASN A 129 2.66 -15.65 2.74
N GLN A 130 3.42 -14.59 2.44
CA GLN A 130 4.65 -14.25 3.17
C GLN A 130 4.37 -13.86 4.62
N ALA A 131 3.30 -13.10 4.87
CA ALA A 131 2.92 -12.59 6.18
C ALA A 131 2.77 -13.73 7.21
N SER A 132 2.08 -14.80 6.84
CA SER A 132 1.92 -15.97 7.72
C SER A 132 3.26 -16.63 8.08
N VAL A 133 4.19 -16.72 7.14
CA VAL A 133 5.52 -17.33 7.36
C VAL A 133 6.39 -16.43 8.23
N LEU A 134 6.43 -15.12 7.93
CA LEU A 134 7.24 -14.16 8.65
C LEU A 134 6.73 -13.94 10.06
N PHE A 135 5.40 -13.84 10.24
CA PHE A 135 4.79 -13.75 11.56
C PHE A 135 5.21 -14.90 12.47
N ARG A 136 5.17 -16.16 11.98
CA ARG A 136 5.61 -17.32 12.79
C ARG A 136 7.06 -17.19 13.23
N LYS A 137 7.95 -16.67 12.38
CA LYS A 137 9.36 -16.47 12.70
C LYS A 137 9.54 -15.38 13.75
N VAL A 138 8.85 -14.24 13.60
CA VAL A 138 8.92 -13.12 14.55
C VAL A 138 8.32 -13.51 15.89
N TYR A 139 7.12 -14.11 15.91
CA TYR A 139 6.45 -14.58 17.11
C TYR A 139 7.32 -15.56 17.92
N LYS A 140 8.03 -16.47 17.25
CA LYS A 140 8.97 -17.39 17.92
C LYS A 140 10.16 -16.66 18.54
N ARG A 141 10.63 -15.57 17.93
CA ARG A 141 11.82 -14.82 18.37
C ARG A 141 11.50 -13.81 19.48
N THR A 142 10.34 -13.15 19.39
CA THR A 142 9.92 -12.09 20.31
C THR A 142 8.46 -12.29 20.71
N PRO A 143 8.12 -13.39 21.42
CA PRO A 143 6.74 -13.71 21.77
C PRO A 143 6.08 -12.62 22.64
N ASP A 144 6.86 -11.95 23.49
CA ASP A 144 6.37 -10.94 24.43
C ASP A 144 5.84 -9.66 23.76
N LYS A 145 6.19 -9.42 22.48
CA LYS A 145 5.60 -8.34 21.67
C LYS A 145 4.13 -8.59 21.33
N PHE A 146 3.63 -9.81 21.54
CA PHE A 146 2.33 -10.25 21.07
C PHE A 146 1.42 -10.60 22.23
N LYS A 147 0.19 -10.11 22.17
CA LYS A 147 -0.89 -10.53 23.07
C LYS A 147 -1.87 -11.43 22.31
N ILE A 148 -2.49 -12.35 23.04
CA ILE A 148 -3.45 -13.31 22.48
C ILE A 148 -4.80 -13.08 23.13
N TYR A 149 -5.79 -12.81 22.29
CA TYR A 149 -7.17 -12.58 22.69
C TYR A 149 -8.09 -13.63 22.06
N SER A 150 -9.32 -13.72 22.58
CA SER A 150 -10.41 -14.37 21.87
C SER A 150 -10.75 -13.56 20.62
N SER A 151 -10.95 -14.20 19.47
CA SER A 151 -11.41 -13.50 18.26
C SER A 151 -12.78 -12.84 18.44
N ASN A 152 -13.58 -13.23 19.43
CA ASN A 152 -14.89 -12.61 19.69
C ASN A 152 -14.79 -11.35 20.57
N ASP A 153 -13.59 -10.98 21.02
CA ASP A 153 -13.37 -9.78 21.82
C ASP A 153 -13.66 -8.52 20.99
N GLN A 154 -14.56 -7.69 21.52
CA GLN A 154 -15.07 -6.48 20.87
C GLN A 154 -14.11 -5.29 21.01
N SER A 155 -13.14 -5.36 21.91
CA SER A 155 -12.09 -4.33 22.05
C SER A 155 -11.03 -4.38 20.93
N LEU A 156 -11.08 -5.41 20.09
CA LEU A 156 -10.10 -5.68 19.04
C LEU A 156 -10.23 -4.73 17.85
N ILE A 157 -9.16 -3.96 17.60
CA ILE A 157 -9.06 -3.10 16.41
C ILE A 157 -8.74 -3.97 15.19
N ARG A 158 -9.66 -3.98 14.23
CA ARG A 158 -9.49 -4.64 12.93
C ARG A 158 -9.35 -3.58 11.85
N CYS A 159 -8.47 -3.84 10.89
CA CYS A 159 -8.12 -2.89 9.84
C CYS A 159 -9.25 -2.66 8.80
N ILE A 160 -10.39 -3.38 8.90
CA ILE A 160 -11.64 -3.12 8.16
C ILE A 160 -12.82 -3.65 9.01
N ASP A 161 -13.87 -2.83 9.19
CA ASP A 161 -15.23 -3.26 9.58
C ASP A 161 -15.84 -4.10 8.45
N ASN A 162 -15.40 -5.35 8.34
CA ASN A 162 -16.05 -6.30 7.45
C ASN A 162 -17.18 -6.96 8.24
N ASP A 163 -18.40 -6.46 8.05
CA ASP A 163 -19.65 -7.18 8.37
C ASP A 163 -19.72 -8.57 7.70
N VAL A 164 -18.80 -8.86 6.77
CA VAL A 164 -18.67 -10.13 6.02
C VAL A 164 -17.73 -11.13 6.71
N CYS A 165 -16.97 -10.74 7.74
CA CYS A 165 -16.18 -11.69 8.51
C CYS A 165 -17.05 -12.35 9.59
N VAL A 166 -17.74 -13.43 9.24
CA VAL A 166 -18.34 -14.32 10.25
C VAL A 166 -17.22 -14.77 11.19
N ILE A 167 -17.22 -14.23 12.41
CA ILE A 167 -16.28 -14.62 13.44
C ILE A 167 -16.67 -16.03 13.86
N GLU A 168 -16.01 -17.04 13.28
CA GLU A 168 -16.17 -18.41 13.72
C GLU A 168 -15.75 -18.51 15.20
N GLU A 169 -16.70 -18.94 16.04
CA GLU A 169 -16.49 -19.15 17.46
C GLU A 169 -15.28 -20.08 17.67
N ASN A 170 -14.34 -19.66 18.53
CA ASN A 170 -13.11 -20.37 18.98
C ASN A 170 -11.77 -20.04 18.29
N LYS A 171 -11.65 -18.98 17.49
CA LYS A 171 -10.33 -18.54 16.99
C LYS A 171 -9.57 -17.67 18.00
N LYS A 172 -8.23 -17.79 17.97
CA LYS A 172 -7.31 -16.89 18.68
C LYS A 172 -6.94 -15.71 17.78
N ALA A 173 -7.03 -14.51 18.31
CA ALA A 173 -6.53 -13.27 17.71
C ALA A 173 -5.14 -12.97 18.28
N TYR A 174 -4.16 -12.77 17.39
CA TYR A 174 -2.81 -12.34 17.74
C TYR A 174 -2.70 -10.85 17.48
N THR A 175 -2.34 -10.09 18.50
CA THR A 175 -2.35 -8.63 18.48
C THR A 175 -1.01 -8.05 18.89
N ILE A 176 -0.79 -6.81 18.49
CA ILE A 176 0.18 -5.89 19.13
C ILE A 176 -0.62 -4.76 19.76
N GLU A 177 0.00 -4.05 20.70
CA GLU A 177 -0.57 -2.84 21.26
C GLU A 177 -0.29 -1.64 20.35
N ASP A 178 -1.29 -0.80 20.17
CA ASP A 178 -1.15 0.55 19.63
C ASP A 178 -0.51 1.49 20.67
N ILE A 179 -0.24 2.74 20.30
CA ILE A 179 0.33 3.78 21.16
C ILE A 179 -0.51 4.01 22.42
N ASP A 180 -1.82 3.88 22.32
CA ASP A 180 -2.77 4.06 23.43
C ASP A 180 -3.03 2.75 24.22
N GLY A 181 -2.38 1.65 23.84
CA GLY A 181 -2.59 0.32 24.41
C GLY A 181 -3.69 -0.51 23.74
N SER A 182 -4.36 0.01 22.71
CA SER A 182 -5.44 -0.69 22.03
C SER A 182 -4.93 -1.92 21.25
N PRO A 183 -5.64 -3.07 21.29
CA PRO A 183 -5.16 -4.30 20.67
C PRO A 183 -5.43 -4.34 19.16
N ILE A 184 -4.39 -4.10 18.35
CA ILE A 184 -4.44 -4.19 16.89
C ILE A 184 -4.30 -5.66 16.45
N VAL A 185 -5.33 -6.20 15.79
CA VAL A 185 -5.33 -7.58 15.30
C VAL A 185 -4.47 -7.71 14.05
N MET A 186 -3.44 -8.55 14.12
CA MET A 186 -2.58 -8.87 12.97
C MET A 186 -2.95 -10.19 12.30
N LYS A 187 -3.48 -11.14 13.07
CA LYS A 187 -3.79 -12.48 12.58
C LYS A 187 -4.86 -13.14 13.44
N GLU A 188 -5.83 -13.78 12.81
CA GLU A 188 -6.86 -14.58 13.47
C GLU A 188 -6.80 -16.02 12.96
N GLY A 189 -6.57 -16.98 13.86
CA GLY A 189 -6.32 -18.36 13.46
C GLY A 189 -5.14 -18.45 12.48
N SER A 190 -5.35 -18.97 11.28
CA SER A 190 -4.35 -19.04 10.20
C SER A 190 -4.31 -17.81 9.29
N ASN A 191 -5.26 -16.87 9.44
CA ASN A 191 -5.51 -15.81 8.47
C ASN A 191 -4.87 -14.48 8.91
N PRO A 192 -3.84 -13.98 8.20
CA PRO A 192 -3.30 -12.65 8.45
C PRO A 192 -4.30 -11.57 8.04
N LYS A 193 -4.30 -10.45 8.77
CA LYS A 193 -5.14 -9.28 8.52
C LYS A 193 -4.41 -8.23 7.67
N CYS A 194 -5.15 -7.29 7.09
CA CYS A 194 -4.64 -6.35 6.09
C CYS A 194 -3.42 -5.54 6.57
N ASN A 195 -3.40 -5.11 7.82
CA ASN A 195 -2.27 -4.44 8.45
C ASN A 195 -0.98 -5.28 8.46
N LEU A 196 -1.07 -6.58 8.79
CA LEU A 196 0.09 -7.49 8.74
C LEU A 196 0.52 -7.79 7.30
N ILE A 197 -0.44 -7.90 6.37
CA ILE A 197 -0.17 -8.07 4.94
C ILE A 197 0.58 -6.84 4.40
N LEU A 198 0.15 -5.64 4.77
CA LEU A 198 0.79 -4.38 4.37
C LEU A 198 2.16 -4.18 5.00
N GLY A 199 2.31 -4.40 6.31
CA GLY A 199 3.63 -4.38 6.94
C GLY A 199 4.60 -5.36 6.27
N THR A 200 4.08 -6.51 5.81
CA THR A 200 4.87 -7.48 5.05
C THR A 200 5.21 -6.98 3.64
N LEU A 201 4.25 -6.34 2.96
CA LEU A 201 4.48 -5.72 1.65
C LEU A 201 5.59 -4.66 1.73
N PHE A 202 5.50 -3.72 2.67
CA PHE A 202 6.51 -2.67 2.85
C PHE A 202 7.88 -3.27 3.17
N ARG A 203 7.94 -4.24 4.08
CA ARG A 203 9.17 -4.96 4.40
C ARG A 203 9.80 -5.63 3.16
N SER A 204 8.97 -6.21 2.29
CA SER A 204 9.43 -6.86 1.07
C SER A 204 9.92 -5.85 0.03
N ILE A 205 9.23 -4.73 -0.13
CA ILE A 205 9.63 -3.61 -1.00
C ILE A 205 10.99 -3.07 -0.57
N ILE A 206 11.14 -2.70 0.72
CA ILE A 206 12.40 -2.18 1.28
C ILE A 206 13.54 -3.14 1.02
N LYS A 207 13.36 -4.44 1.30
CA LYS A 207 14.41 -5.43 1.09
C LYS A 207 14.76 -5.64 -0.39
N THR A 208 13.77 -5.57 -1.28
CA THR A 208 13.98 -5.86 -2.71
C THR A 208 14.66 -4.70 -3.43
N TYR A 209 14.32 -3.47 -3.06
CA TYR A 209 14.77 -2.27 -3.75
C TYR A 209 15.72 -1.40 -2.91
N ASN A 210 16.11 -1.86 -1.73
CA ASN A 210 16.92 -1.13 -0.75
C ASN A 210 16.35 0.25 -0.43
N SER A 211 15.03 0.34 -0.25
CA SER A 211 14.31 1.61 -0.16
C SER A 211 14.60 2.35 1.14
N ASP A 212 15.17 3.54 1.02
CA ASP A 212 15.40 4.48 2.13
C ASP A 212 14.13 5.30 2.43
N VAL A 213 13.32 5.52 1.39
CA VAL A 213 12.02 6.20 1.45
C VAL A 213 10.96 5.41 0.71
N ILE A 214 9.79 5.26 1.32
CA ILE A 214 8.56 4.82 0.64
C ILE A 214 7.62 6.02 0.50
N LEU A 215 7.31 6.35 -0.76
CA LEU A 215 6.27 7.30 -1.12
C LEU A 215 4.98 6.55 -1.44
N ASN A 216 3.99 6.69 -0.58
CA ASN A 216 2.67 6.11 -0.72
C ASN A 216 1.74 7.14 -1.37
N ILE A 217 1.07 6.79 -2.46
CA ILE A 217 0.05 7.62 -3.12
C ILE A 217 -1.18 6.74 -3.34
N PHE A 218 -2.23 6.96 -2.57
CA PHE A 218 -3.41 6.11 -2.55
C PHE A 218 -4.71 6.91 -2.53
N ASN A 219 -5.82 6.24 -2.83
CA ASN A 219 -7.15 6.73 -2.51
C ASN A 219 -7.32 6.95 -0.99
N ASP A 220 -8.03 8.01 -0.58
CA ASP A 220 -8.22 8.43 0.81
C ASP A 220 -8.93 7.40 1.68
N ILE A 221 -9.77 6.55 1.09
CA ILE A 221 -10.41 5.40 1.76
C ILE A 221 -9.40 4.43 2.38
N TYR A 222 -8.12 4.47 1.98
CA TYR A 222 -7.07 3.60 2.52
C TYR A 222 -6.25 4.22 3.63
N ILE A 223 -6.54 5.45 4.11
CA ILE A 223 -5.76 6.12 5.15
C ILE A 223 -5.50 5.21 6.35
N ASP A 224 -6.57 4.69 6.98
CA ASP A 224 -6.43 3.85 8.17
C ASP A 224 -5.70 2.55 7.87
N ARG A 225 -5.97 1.96 6.71
CA ARG A 225 -5.34 0.71 6.26
C ARG A 225 -3.83 0.89 6.08
N ILE A 226 -3.40 2.00 5.47
CA ILE A 226 -1.99 2.32 5.26
C ILE A 226 -1.32 2.71 6.58
N ARG A 227 -1.96 3.53 7.43
CA ARG A 227 -1.47 3.88 8.77
C ARG A 227 -1.18 2.63 9.61
N LEU A 228 -2.14 1.72 9.71
CA LEU A 228 -1.99 0.47 10.44
C LEU A 228 -0.93 -0.44 9.82
N GLY A 229 -0.81 -0.45 8.49
CA GLY A 229 0.25 -1.18 7.78
C GLY A 229 1.65 -0.68 8.11
N VAL A 230 1.85 0.64 8.14
CA VAL A 230 3.12 1.28 8.52
C VAL A 230 3.44 1.00 9.99
N TYR A 231 2.46 1.15 10.88
CA TYR A 231 2.62 0.88 12.31
C TYR A 231 3.04 -0.57 12.56
N VAL A 232 2.30 -1.55 12.02
CA VAL A 232 2.63 -2.98 12.14
C VAL A 232 3.99 -3.29 11.52
N GLY A 233 4.32 -2.69 10.37
CA GLY A 233 5.64 -2.82 9.75
C GLY A 233 6.77 -2.40 10.68
N THR A 234 6.60 -1.26 11.35
CA THR A 234 7.57 -0.72 12.31
C THR A 234 7.68 -1.60 13.56
N GLN A 235 6.55 -1.93 14.20
CA GLN A 235 6.54 -2.66 15.47
C GLN A 235 6.94 -4.13 15.36
N VAL A 236 6.54 -4.80 14.26
CA VAL A 236 6.73 -6.25 14.09
C VAL A 236 7.99 -6.57 13.31
N TYR A 237 8.33 -5.76 12.30
CA TYR A 237 9.44 -6.03 11.39
C TYR A 237 10.61 -5.06 11.56
N ASP A 238 10.56 -4.17 12.56
CA ASP A 238 11.59 -3.19 12.88
C ASP A 238 11.97 -2.34 11.64
N ILE A 239 10.96 -1.98 10.83
CA ILE A 239 11.14 -1.10 9.67
C ILE A 239 11.48 0.31 10.16
N ASN A 240 12.61 0.86 9.69
CA ASN A 240 13.07 2.22 9.99
C ASN A 240 13.16 3.13 8.75
N THR A 241 12.42 2.77 7.69
CA THR A 241 12.33 3.54 6.44
C THR A 241 11.40 4.73 6.61
N LYS A 242 11.71 5.87 5.98
CA LYS A 242 10.77 7.01 6.00
C LYS A 242 9.57 6.70 5.10
N PHE A 243 8.37 6.87 5.65
CA PHE A 243 7.14 6.89 4.87
C PHE A 243 6.70 8.33 4.63
N ILE A 244 6.33 8.62 3.38
CA ILE A 244 5.67 9.87 2.99
C ILE A 244 4.35 9.47 2.34
N ASN A 245 3.23 9.89 2.91
CA ASN A 245 1.92 9.40 2.54
C ASN A 245 1.07 10.53 1.97
N PHE A 246 0.63 10.33 0.73
CA PHE A 246 -0.32 11.19 0.05
C PHE A 246 -1.59 10.40 -0.22
N PHE A 247 -2.71 11.07 0.01
CA PHE A 247 -4.04 10.53 -0.19
C PHE A 247 -4.81 11.45 -1.11
N CYS A 248 -5.47 10.87 -2.11
CA CYS A 248 -6.28 11.59 -3.06
C CYS A 248 -7.73 11.15 -3.02
N ASP A 249 -8.61 12.12 -3.21
CA ASP A 249 -9.97 11.91 -3.71
C ASP A 249 -10.02 12.29 -5.21
N GLU A 250 -11.21 12.42 -5.79
CA GLU A 250 -11.40 12.76 -7.21
C GLU A 250 -10.80 14.14 -7.61
N ASP A 251 -10.75 15.09 -6.67
CA ASP A 251 -10.45 16.50 -6.93
C ASP A 251 -9.28 17.07 -6.09
N SER A 252 -8.84 16.34 -5.07
CA SER A 252 -7.90 16.82 -4.05
C SER A 252 -6.80 15.81 -3.75
N ILE A 253 -5.70 16.33 -3.20
CA ILE A 253 -4.71 15.51 -2.52
C ILE A 253 -4.29 16.19 -1.24
N PHE A 254 -3.94 15.39 -0.26
CA PHE A 254 -3.36 15.87 0.97
C PHE A 254 -2.31 14.90 1.46
N ARG A 255 -1.40 15.43 2.29
CA ARG A 255 -0.37 14.66 2.96
C ARG A 255 -0.85 14.32 4.36
N GLU A 256 -0.65 13.06 4.74
CA GLU A 256 -0.90 12.60 6.10
C GLU A 256 0.41 12.21 6.78
N GLU A 257 0.59 12.71 8.00
CA GLU A 257 1.67 12.32 8.88
C GLU A 257 1.16 11.29 9.88
N PHE A 258 1.74 10.09 9.84
CA PHE A 258 1.47 9.09 10.86
C PHE A 258 2.46 9.31 11.99
N ASN A 259 1.93 9.63 13.18
CA ASN A 259 2.68 9.68 14.42
C ASN A 259 2.85 8.29 15.02
#